data_AF-A0A426UZ31-F1
#
_entry.id   AF-A0A426UZ31-F1
#
_cell.length_a   1.000
_cell.length_b   1.000
_cell.length_c   1.000
_cell.angle_alpha   90.00
_cell.angle_beta   90.00
_cell.angle_gamma   90.00
#
_symmetry.space_group_name_H-M   'P 1'
#
loop_
_entity.id
_entity.type
_entity.pdbx_description
1 polymer ?
#
loop_
_entity_poly.entity_id
_entity_poly.type
_entity_poly.pdbx_seq_one_letter_code
_entity_poly.pdbx_strand_id
1 'polypeptide(L)'
;MRQALRLLLLLGAGFLLARKGGDGPDSPDGNGGDIDPLTGRPKDSEERQERLNFQGKNASSQMAEVHDIAETEAETGRADGSQSSGDSTSPDDTDTSTTTERDPDLDRLENRIDNVKEHLQYKDLDAARRELNGEIVATKSDGTPWDHVHEVRDAQNALMNIINKAKRKLDDPRTSDEDKAAYQDLLSQASNMLDYSEGFVPRS
;
A
#
# COMPACT_ATOMS: atom_id res chain seq x y z
N MET A 1 -13.55 -53.24 1.09
CA MET A 1 -13.33 -53.92 2.38
C MET A 1 -12.99 -52.83 3.39
N ARG A 2 -13.91 -52.48 4.31
CA ARG A 2 -13.85 -52.83 5.76
C ARG A 2 -12.60 -52.18 6.41
N GLN A 3 -12.63 -51.25 7.37
CA GLN A 3 -13.52 -51.01 8.54
C GLN A 3 -13.27 -49.58 9.10
N ALA A 4 -14.32 -48.87 9.57
CA ALA A 4 -14.75 -48.62 10.97
C ALA A 4 -14.04 -47.43 11.67
N LEU A 5 -14.74 -46.34 12.02
CA LEU A 5 -15.72 -46.14 13.12
C LEU A 5 -15.05 -46.03 14.51
N ARG A 6 -15.13 -44.84 15.12
CA ARG A 6 -15.14 -44.50 16.58
C ARG A 6 -14.87 -42.99 16.70
N LEU A 7 -15.46 -42.21 17.60
CA LEU A 7 -16.57 -42.37 18.54
C LEU A 7 -16.85 -40.95 19.08
N LEU A 8 -18.12 -40.66 19.27
CA LEU A 8 -18.71 -39.47 19.86
C LEU A 8 -18.62 -39.51 21.39
N LEU A 9 -18.28 -38.39 22.06
CA LEU A 9 -18.60 -38.10 23.47
C LEU A 9 -18.33 -36.59 23.74
N LEU A 10 -19.34 -35.73 23.83
CA LEU A 10 -20.31 -35.50 24.92
C LEU A 10 -19.82 -34.53 26.02
N LEU A 11 -20.52 -33.39 26.08
CA LEU A 11 -21.16 -32.79 27.26
C LEU A 11 -20.28 -32.16 28.38
N GLY A 12 -20.46 -30.85 28.54
CA GLY A 12 -20.22 -30.09 29.77
C GLY A 12 -20.77 -28.67 29.57
N ALA A 13 -22.08 -28.46 29.70
CA ALA A 13 -22.79 -28.15 30.95
C ALA A 13 -22.29 -26.85 31.61
N GLY A 14 -23.17 -25.85 31.62
CA GLY A 14 -22.87 -24.47 31.95
C GLY A 14 -22.59 -24.19 33.42
N PHE A 15 -21.94 -23.05 33.63
CA PHE A 15 -21.84 -22.39 34.92
C PHE A 15 -22.31 -20.95 34.76
N LEU A 16 -23.59 -20.73 35.05
CA LEU A 16 -24.18 -19.41 35.24
C LEU A 16 -23.85 -18.99 36.67
N LEU A 17 -22.97 -17.99 36.83
CA LEU A 17 -22.80 -17.32 38.12
C LEU A 17 -23.32 -15.89 37.99
N ALA A 18 -24.54 -15.69 38.49
CA ALA A 18 -25.13 -14.38 38.71
C ALA A 18 -24.38 -13.68 39.85
N ARG A 19 -23.72 -12.55 39.55
CA ARG A 19 -23.15 -11.67 40.57
C ARG A 19 -24.02 -10.43 40.73
N LYS A 20 -24.75 -10.46 41.84
CA LYS A 20 -25.21 -9.37 42.71
C LYS A 20 -24.70 -7.97 42.35
N GLY A 21 -25.65 -7.05 42.17
CA GLY A 21 -25.41 -5.61 41.98
C GLY A 21 -24.69 -4.97 43.16
N GLY A 22 -23.90 -3.95 42.82
CA GLY A 22 -23.34 -2.97 43.73
C GLY A 22 -23.35 -1.63 43.00
N ASP A 23 -24.03 -0.66 43.60
CA ASP A 23 -24.03 0.75 43.23
C ASP A 23 -22.60 1.32 43.21
N GLY A 24 -22.32 2.24 42.29
CA GLY A 24 -21.05 2.98 42.13
C GLY A 24 -20.77 3.93 43.30
N PRO A 25 -19.93 4.97 43.16
CA PRO A 25 -19.25 5.50 41.97
C PRO A 25 -17.72 5.45 42.12
N ASP A 26 -16.99 5.63 41.03
CA ASP A 26 -15.68 6.30 40.94
C ASP A 26 -15.19 6.13 39.50
N SER A 27 -15.59 7.06 38.64
CA SER A 27 -15.00 7.21 37.32
C SER A 27 -13.56 7.71 37.53
N PRO A 28 -12.52 6.94 37.15
CA PRO A 28 -11.20 7.49 37.08
C PRO A 28 -11.21 8.56 35.98
N ASP A 29 -10.78 9.74 36.38
CA ASP A 29 -10.26 10.88 35.63
C ASP A 29 -9.10 10.46 34.72
N GLY A 30 -9.40 9.53 33.80
CA GLY A 30 -8.55 9.09 32.72
C GLY A 30 -8.77 10.00 31.52
N ASN A 31 -7.96 11.06 31.45
CA ASN A 31 -7.51 11.75 30.24
C ASN A 31 -8.33 11.39 28.98
N GLY A 32 -9.44 12.10 28.79
CA GLY A 32 -10.28 11.97 27.60
C GLY A 32 -9.49 12.40 26.37
N GLY A 33 -8.76 11.46 25.78
CA GLY A 33 -8.28 11.58 24.41
C GLY A 33 -9.50 11.89 23.56
N ASP A 34 -9.47 13.03 22.90
CA ASP A 34 -10.53 13.53 22.05
C ASP A 34 -11.11 12.39 21.20
N ILE A 35 -12.39 12.08 21.36
CA ILE A 35 -13.06 11.10 20.50
C ILE A 35 -13.56 11.85 19.26
N ASP A 36 -13.27 11.33 18.07
CA ASP A 36 -13.74 11.93 16.82
C ASP A 36 -15.28 11.78 16.73
N PRO A 37 -16.06 12.88 16.66
CA PRO A 37 -17.51 12.83 16.68
C PRO A 37 -18.13 12.20 15.42
N LEU A 38 -17.37 12.02 14.33
CA LEU A 38 -17.86 11.37 13.11
C LEU A 38 -17.65 9.85 13.13
N THR A 39 -16.66 9.36 13.88
CA THR A 39 -16.27 7.94 13.86
C THR A 39 -16.44 7.23 15.20
N GLY A 40 -16.59 7.95 16.30
CA GLY A 40 -16.70 7.39 17.66
C GLY A 40 -15.40 6.73 18.15
N ARG A 41 -14.27 6.96 17.47
CA ARG A 41 -12.96 6.36 17.80
C ARG A 41 -12.02 7.38 18.47
N PRO A 42 -11.07 6.94 19.31
CA PRO A 42 -10.07 7.83 19.91
C PRO A 42 -9.20 8.50 18.84
N LYS A 43 -9.00 9.83 18.89
CA LYS A 43 -8.14 10.56 17.94
C LYS A 43 -6.67 10.16 18.00
N ASP A 44 -6.24 9.54 19.10
CA ASP A 44 -4.83 9.28 19.42
C ASP A 44 -4.49 7.78 19.42
N SER A 45 -5.29 6.94 18.74
CA SER A 45 -5.00 5.51 18.68
C SER A 45 -3.67 5.25 17.95
N GLU A 46 -2.92 4.24 18.39
CA GLU A 46 -1.73 3.73 17.69
C GLU A 46 -2.02 3.45 16.19
N GLU A 47 -3.28 3.12 15.86
CA GLU A 47 -3.83 2.98 14.51
C GLU A 47 -3.68 4.27 13.65
N ARG A 48 -3.82 5.48 14.23
CA ARG A 48 -3.54 6.74 13.52
C ARG A 48 -2.04 6.91 13.27
N GLN A 49 -1.20 6.50 14.23
CA GLN A 49 0.25 6.54 14.09
C GLN A 49 0.71 5.55 12.99
N GLU A 50 0.12 4.36 12.92
CA GLU A 50 0.36 3.38 11.85
C GLU A 50 -0.09 3.90 10.48
N ARG A 51 -1.26 4.57 10.40
CA ARG A 51 -1.72 5.23 9.17
C ARG A 51 -0.75 6.31 8.70
N LEU A 52 -0.28 7.18 9.62
CA LEU A 52 0.71 8.21 9.31
C LEU A 52 2.06 7.60 8.90
N ASN A 53 2.45 6.46 9.49
CA ASN A 53 3.69 5.77 9.14
C ASN A 53 3.61 5.05 7.78
N PHE A 54 2.45 4.49 7.41
CA PHE A 54 2.25 3.87 6.10
C PHE A 54 2.18 4.92 4.98
N GLN A 55 1.54 6.06 5.21
CA GLN A 55 1.50 7.18 4.25
C GLN A 55 2.84 7.94 4.18
N GLY A 56 3.49 8.17 5.34
CA GLY A 56 4.69 9.00 5.45
C GLY A 56 5.97 8.35 4.93
N LYS A 57 6.11 7.01 5.05
CA LYS A 57 7.30 6.30 4.53
C LYS A 57 7.43 6.38 3.01
N ASN A 58 6.32 6.53 2.29
CA ASN A 58 6.32 6.64 0.83
C ASN A 58 6.54 8.08 0.34
N ALA A 59 6.20 9.08 1.16
CA ALA A 59 6.41 10.50 0.84
C ALA A 59 7.85 10.97 1.09
N SER A 60 8.54 10.38 2.08
CA SER A 60 9.91 10.80 2.44
C SER A 60 10.96 10.44 1.39
N SER A 61 10.71 9.44 0.53
CA SER A 61 11.65 9.06 -0.53
C SER A 61 11.57 9.97 -1.76
N GLN A 62 10.44 10.66 -1.99
CA GLN A 62 10.26 11.55 -3.14
C GLN A 62 10.72 13.00 -2.89
N MET A 63 11.09 13.37 -1.66
CA MET A 63 11.50 14.75 -1.31
C MET A 63 12.97 14.89 -0.87
N ALA A 64 13.69 13.79 -0.63
CA ALA A 64 15.09 13.85 -0.19
C ALA A 64 16.10 14.02 -1.34
N GLU A 65 15.65 13.93 -2.59
CA GLU A 65 16.53 13.98 -3.78
C GLU A 65 16.22 15.18 -4.68
N VAL A 66 16.13 16.39 -4.10
CA VAL A 66 15.99 17.63 -4.89
C VAL A 66 17.01 18.71 -4.48
N HIS A 67 18.00 18.39 -3.64
CA HIS A 67 18.85 19.45 -3.04
C HIS A 67 20.37 19.32 -3.14
N ASP A 68 20.95 18.45 -3.99
CA ASP A 68 22.41 18.36 -4.14
C ASP A 68 22.93 18.39 -5.59
N ILE A 69 22.37 19.27 -6.45
CA ILE A 69 22.98 19.58 -7.76
C ILE A 69 22.91 21.08 -8.07
N ALA A 70 23.43 21.93 -7.18
CA ALA A 70 23.58 23.35 -7.48
C ALA A 70 24.78 23.97 -6.76
N GLU A 71 25.95 23.33 -6.80
CA GLU A 71 27.17 24.02 -6.38
C GLU A 71 28.40 23.47 -7.12
N THR A 72 28.66 24.05 -8.28
CA THR A 72 29.89 24.11 -9.10
C THR A 72 29.37 24.37 -10.51
N GLU A 73 29.38 25.59 -11.03
CA GLU A 73 30.55 26.18 -11.65
C GLU A 73 30.32 27.70 -11.78
N ALA A 74 31.04 28.46 -10.98
CA ALA A 74 31.36 29.84 -11.32
C ALA A 74 32.66 29.84 -12.13
N GLU A 75 32.73 30.79 -13.07
CA GLU A 75 33.96 31.36 -13.62
C GLU A 75 34.56 30.68 -14.87
N THR A 76 34.09 31.10 -16.05
CA THR A 76 34.97 31.78 -17.02
C THR A 76 34.16 32.71 -17.91
N GLY A 77 34.44 34.01 -17.84
CA GLY A 77 33.81 35.01 -18.71
C GLY A 77 34.39 35.03 -20.13
N ARG A 78 33.62 35.62 -21.05
CA ARG A 78 34.10 36.62 -22.03
C ARG A 78 32.92 37.22 -22.82
N ALA A 79 32.99 38.53 -22.96
CA ALA A 79 32.09 39.36 -23.75
C ALA A 79 32.32 39.15 -25.26
N ASP A 80 31.24 39.15 -26.05
CA ASP A 80 31.22 39.83 -27.35
C ASP A 80 29.78 40.14 -27.75
N GLY A 81 29.57 41.33 -28.29
CA GLY A 81 28.27 41.80 -28.76
C GLY A 81 27.99 41.32 -30.18
N SER A 82 26.73 41.04 -30.48
CA SER A 82 26.27 41.09 -31.86
C SER A 82 24.77 41.31 -31.92
N GLN A 83 24.38 42.45 -32.48
CA GLN A 83 23.01 42.71 -32.93
C GLN A 83 22.78 41.87 -34.18
N SER A 84 21.70 41.07 -34.21
CA SER A 84 21.16 40.57 -35.47
C SER A 84 19.64 40.53 -35.41
N SER A 85 19.05 41.19 -36.39
CA SER A 85 17.63 41.40 -36.60
C SER A 85 17.02 40.21 -37.33
N GLY A 86 15.85 39.78 -36.87
CA GLY A 86 14.76 39.13 -37.60
C GLY A 86 15.09 38.10 -38.67
N ASP A 87 14.66 36.85 -38.43
CA ASP A 87 14.10 36.04 -39.50
C ASP A 87 13.03 35.10 -38.94
N SER A 88 11.92 35.00 -39.67
CA SER A 88 10.78 34.15 -39.35
C SER A 88 11.05 32.77 -39.89
N THR A 89 11.23 31.79 -39.00
CA THR A 89 11.19 30.38 -39.37
C THR A 89 10.13 29.69 -38.52
N SER A 90 9.24 28.98 -39.21
CA SER A 90 8.13 28.19 -38.66
C SER A 90 8.55 27.34 -37.46
N PRO A 91 7.65 27.07 -36.49
CA PRO A 91 7.85 25.98 -35.56
C PRO A 91 7.80 24.67 -36.35
N ASP A 92 8.99 24.14 -36.62
CA ASP A 92 9.18 22.74 -36.98
C ASP A 92 8.93 21.95 -35.69
N ASP A 93 7.78 21.26 -35.64
CA ASP A 93 7.35 20.39 -34.54
C ASP A 93 8.21 19.11 -34.50
N THR A 94 9.51 19.27 -34.31
CA THR A 94 10.36 18.22 -33.77
C THR A 94 10.53 18.48 -32.29
N ASP A 95 9.46 18.25 -31.53
CA ASP A 95 9.54 17.83 -30.13
C ASP A 95 10.22 16.45 -30.10
N THR A 96 11.53 16.45 -30.37
CA THR A 96 12.41 15.34 -30.06
C THR A 96 12.59 15.40 -28.56
N SER A 97 11.56 14.95 -27.85
CA SER A 97 11.65 14.58 -26.46
C SER A 97 12.75 13.54 -26.37
N THR A 98 13.90 14.01 -25.87
CA THR A 98 15.03 13.18 -25.45
C THR A 98 14.60 12.50 -24.15
N THR A 99 13.56 11.67 -24.21
CA THR A 99 13.23 10.72 -23.16
C THR A 99 14.12 9.53 -23.44
N THR A 100 15.22 9.39 -22.68
CA THR A 100 15.87 8.10 -22.47
C THR A 100 14.76 7.07 -22.30
N GLU A 101 14.58 6.17 -23.27
CA GLU A 101 13.40 5.30 -23.33
C GLU A 101 13.39 4.35 -22.12
N ARG A 102 12.72 4.77 -21.04
CA ARG A 102 12.43 3.92 -19.89
C ARG A 102 11.72 2.66 -20.35
N ASP A 103 11.98 1.56 -19.66
CA ASP A 103 11.37 0.27 -19.98
C ASP A 103 9.83 0.38 -19.89
N PRO A 104 9.08 0.16 -20.98
CA PRO A 104 7.62 0.31 -20.97
C PRO A 104 6.91 -0.70 -20.05
N ASP A 105 7.59 -1.77 -19.63
CA ASP A 105 7.04 -2.67 -18.63
C ASP A 105 7.08 -2.07 -17.22
N LEU A 106 8.02 -1.17 -16.92
CA LEU A 106 8.13 -0.50 -15.63
C LEU A 106 6.88 0.34 -15.36
N ASP A 107 6.52 1.22 -16.30
CA ASP A 107 5.32 2.07 -16.19
C ASP A 107 4.04 1.23 -16.00
N ARG A 108 3.94 0.08 -16.69
CA ARG A 108 2.78 -0.83 -16.53
C ARG A 108 2.72 -1.44 -15.14
N LEU A 109 3.87 -1.74 -14.53
CA LEU A 109 3.89 -2.31 -13.19
C LEU A 109 3.67 -1.26 -12.10
N GLU A 110 4.15 -0.04 -12.29
CA GLU A 110 3.85 1.09 -11.41
C GLU A 110 2.34 1.38 -11.39
N ASN A 111 1.71 1.50 -12.57
CA ASN A 111 0.26 1.64 -12.62
C ASN A 111 -0.47 0.45 -11.98
N ARG A 112 0.06 -0.77 -12.14
CA ARG A 112 -0.54 -1.95 -11.52
C ARG A 112 -0.40 -1.93 -9.99
N ILE A 113 0.72 -1.49 -9.45
CA ILE A 113 0.89 -1.43 -7.99
C ILE A 113 -0.04 -0.39 -7.37
N ASP A 114 -0.25 0.74 -8.03
CA ASP A 114 -1.20 1.76 -7.59
C ASP A 114 -2.64 1.23 -7.58
N ASN A 115 -3.07 0.52 -8.62
CA ASN A 115 -4.39 -0.13 -8.64
C ASN A 115 -4.52 -1.18 -7.51
N VAL A 116 -3.48 -1.98 -7.27
CA VAL A 116 -3.49 -3.00 -6.20
C VAL A 116 -3.56 -2.34 -4.82
N LYS A 117 -2.91 -1.19 -4.64
CA LYS A 117 -2.92 -0.43 -3.40
C LYS A 117 -4.32 0.00 -3.00
N GLU A 118 -5.19 0.33 -3.96
CA GLU A 118 -6.59 0.70 -3.68
C GLU A 118 -7.40 -0.41 -3.00
N HIS A 119 -7.01 -1.68 -3.21
CA HIS A 119 -7.63 -2.87 -2.60
C HIS A 119 -6.94 -3.37 -1.33
N LEU A 120 -5.86 -2.71 -0.91
CA LEU A 120 -5.09 -3.06 0.29
C LEU A 120 -5.10 -1.92 1.32
N GLN A 121 -6.16 -1.11 1.33
CA GLN A 121 -6.35 -0.15 2.41
C GLN A 121 -6.72 -0.91 3.68
N TYR A 122 -6.41 -0.31 4.84
CA TYR A 122 -6.70 -0.93 6.14
C TYR A 122 -8.16 -1.40 6.28
N LYS A 123 -9.12 -0.62 5.77
CA LYS A 123 -10.55 -0.98 5.79
C LYS A 123 -10.85 -2.30 5.06
N ASP A 124 -10.18 -2.57 3.95
CA ASP A 124 -10.40 -3.75 3.10
C ASP A 124 -9.74 -4.96 3.76
N LEU A 125 -8.53 -4.75 4.30
CA LEU A 125 -7.79 -5.76 5.06
C LEU A 125 -8.50 -6.15 6.36
N ASP A 126 -9.01 -5.19 7.13
CA ASP A 126 -9.78 -5.45 8.35
C ASP A 126 -11.10 -6.16 8.05
N ALA A 127 -11.80 -5.75 6.98
CA ALA A 127 -13.02 -6.41 6.53
C ALA A 127 -12.76 -7.88 6.17
N ALA A 128 -11.72 -8.15 5.37
CA ALA A 128 -11.32 -9.50 5.02
C ALA A 128 -10.93 -10.34 6.25
N ARG A 129 -10.18 -9.76 7.19
CA ARG A 129 -9.82 -10.42 8.46
C ARG A 129 -11.06 -10.81 9.28
N ARG A 130 -12.08 -9.95 9.34
CA ARG A 130 -13.35 -10.24 10.02
C ARG A 130 -14.15 -11.32 9.31
N GLU A 131 -14.17 -11.30 7.98
CA GLU A 131 -14.80 -12.36 7.17
C GLU A 131 -14.15 -13.72 7.34
N LEU A 132 -12.82 -13.78 7.49
CA LEU A 132 -12.13 -15.03 7.87
C LEU A 132 -12.58 -15.58 9.23
N ASN A 133 -13.09 -14.72 10.12
CA ASN A 133 -13.66 -15.12 11.41
C ASN A 133 -15.17 -15.43 11.34
N GLY A 134 -15.76 -15.46 10.14
CA GLY A 134 -17.17 -15.79 9.90
C GLY A 134 -18.14 -14.62 10.02
N GLU A 135 -17.63 -13.38 10.10
CA GLU A 135 -18.47 -12.19 10.13
C GLU A 135 -18.82 -11.70 8.72
N ILE A 136 -20.06 -11.26 8.50
CA ILE A 136 -20.46 -10.59 7.25
C ILE A 136 -20.28 -9.08 7.45
N VAL A 137 -19.25 -8.49 6.81
CA VAL A 137 -18.92 -7.07 7.02
C VAL A 137 -19.72 -6.15 6.11
N ALA A 138 -19.94 -6.56 4.87
CA ALA A 138 -20.75 -5.82 3.91
C ALA A 138 -21.62 -6.78 3.08
N THR A 139 -22.72 -6.25 2.57
CA THR A 139 -23.61 -6.96 1.64
C THR A 139 -23.83 -6.11 0.40
N LYS A 140 -23.95 -6.76 -0.75
CA LYS A 140 -24.41 -6.15 -2.00
C LYS A 140 -25.88 -5.75 -1.86
N SER A 141 -26.39 -4.99 -2.83
CA SER A 141 -27.80 -4.57 -2.86
C SER A 141 -28.79 -5.73 -2.94
N ASP A 142 -28.36 -6.89 -3.44
CA ASP A 142 -29.16 -8.12 -3.52
C ASP A 142 -29.11 -8.98 -2.24
N GLY A 143 -28.37 -8.53 -1.20
CA GLY A 143 -28.21 -9.22 0.07
C GLY A 143 -27.08 -10.27 0.09
N THR A 144 -26.40 -10.50 -1.04
CA THR A 144 -25.22 -11.37 -1.08
C THR A 144 -24.08 -10.75 -0.26
N PRO A 145 -23.42 -11.49 0.64
CA PRO A 145 -22.22 -11.01 1.31
C PRO A 145 -21.16 -10.57 0.30
N TRP A 146 -20.46 -9.48 0.63
CA TRP A 146 -19.21 -9.17 -0.04
C TRP A 146 -18.15 -10.22 0.32
N ASP A 147 -17.15 -10.39 -0.55
CA ASP A 147 -16.06 -11.34 -0.34
C ASP A 147 -14.73 -10.57 -0.37
N HIS A 148 -14.46 -9.82 0.69
CA HIS A 148 -13.23 -9.04 0.83
C HIS A 148 -12.02 -9.98 0.91
N VAL A 149 -12.19 -11.20 1.44
CA VAL A 149 -11.12 -12.21 1.48
C VAL A 149 -10.63 -12.55 0.07
N HIS A 150 -11.55 -12.74 -0.87
CA HIS A 150 -11.19 -13.00 -2.26
C HIS A 150 -10.47 -11.79 -2.89
N GLU A 151 -10.95 -10.57 -2.67
CA GLU A 151 -10.32 -9.35 -3.20
C GLU A 151 -8.90 -9.17 -2.69
N VAL A 152 -8.67 -9.37 -1.38
CA VAL A 152 -7.32 -9.27 -0.80
C VAL A 152 -6.41 -10.37 -1.36
N ARG A 153 -6.89 -11.59 -1.55
CA ARG A 153 -6.10 -12.68 -2.16
C ARG A 153 -5.75 -12.37 -3.62
N ASP A 154 -6.66 -11.81 -4.39
CA ASP A 154 -6.39 -11.39 -5.77
C ASP A 154 -5.35 -10.27 -5.82
N ALA A 155 -5.44 -9.30 -4.90
CA ALA A 155 -4.43 -8.26 -4.73
C ALA A 155 -3.06 -8.84 -4.36
N GLN A 156 -2.98 -9.79 -3.42
CA GLN A 156 -1.76 -10.51 -3.06
C GLN A 156 -1.15 -11.27 -4.25
N ASN A 157 -2.00 -11.95 -5.04
CA ASN A 157 -1.57 -12.61 -6.26
C ASN A 157 -1.02 -11.62 -7.30
N ALA A 158 -1.61 -10.43 -7.40
CA ALA A 158 -1.09 -9.37 -8.25
C ALA A 158 0.29 -8.88 -7.77
N LEU A 159 0.49 -8.66 -6.46
CA LEU A 159 1.78 -8.29 -5.88
C LEU A 159 2.86 -9.33 -6.17
N MET A 160 2.55 -10.62 -5.97
CA MET A 160 3.47 -11.72 -6.31
C MET A 160 3.90 -11.69 -7.77
N ASN A 161 2.98 -11.38 -8.68
CA ASN A 161 3.29 -11.25 -10.10
C ASN A 161 4.20 -10.05 -10.39
N ILE A 162 3.99 -8.92 -9.71
CA ILE A 162 4.85 -7.73 -9.81
C ILE A 162 6.26 -8.05 -9.29
N ILE A 163 6.36 -8.62 -8.09
CA ILE A 163 7.63 -9.06 -7.46
C ILE A 163 8.42 -9.96 -8.41
N ASN A 164 7.77 -10.97 -9.00
CA ASN A 164 8.42 -11.90 -9.92
C ASN A 164 8.89 -11.22 -11.21
N LYS A 165 8.14 -10.23 -11.71
CA LYS A 165 8.54 -9.46 -12.90
C LYS A 165 9.72 -8.54 -12.61
N ALA A 166 9.68 -7.80 -11.50
CA ALA A 166 10.75 -6.92 -11.07
C ALA A 166 12.06 -7.70 -10.88
N LYS A 167 12.03 -8.85 -10.19
CA LYS A 167 13.19 -9.74 -10.05
C LYS A 167 13.79 -10.15 -11.39
N ARG A 168 12.95 -10.58 -12.35
CA ARG A 168 13.42 -10.96 -13.69
C ARG A 168 14.11 -9.81 -14.44
N LYS A 169 13.64 -8.57 -14.26
CA LYS A 169 14.23 -7.39 -14.90
C LYS A 169 15.53 -6.97 -14.22
N LEU A 170 15.62 -7.09 -12.89
CA LEU A 170 16.86 -6.89 -12.15
C LEU A 170 17.96 -7.87 -12.57
N ASP A 171 17.58 -9.12 -12.86
CA ASP A 171 18.51 -10.16 -13.33
C ASP A 171 18.87 -10.03 -14.82
N ASP A 172 18.17 -9.20 -15.61
CA ASP A 172 18.42 -9.04 -17.04
C ASP A 172 19.60 -8.09 -17.29
N PRO A 173 20.69 -8.55 -17.95
CA PRO A 173 21.85 -7.69 -18.23
C PRO A 173 21.54 -6.56 -19.21
N ARG A 174 20.41 -6.61 -19.92
CA ARG A 174 19.99 -5.57 -20.87
C ARG A 174 19.17 -4.46 -20.23
N THR A 175 18.74 -4.61 -18.99
CA THR A 175 18.04 -3.56 -18.26
C THR A 175 19.04 -2.49 -17.84
N SER A 176 18.70 -1.23 -18.13
CA SER A 176 19.53 -0.07 -17.80
C SER A 176 19.71 0.06 -16.28
N ASP A 177 20.77 0.74 -15.84
CA ASP A 177 21.02 0.92 -14.41
C ASP A 177 19.93 1.81 -13.76
N GLU A 178 19.40 2.78 -14.51
CA GLU A 178 18.27 3.62 -14.09
C GLU A 178 16.98 2.78 -13.91
N ASP A 179 16.61 1.96 -14.90
CA ASP A 179 15.45 1.08 -14.79
C ASP A 179 15.63 0.06 -13.66
N LYS A 180 16.86 -0.44 -13.44
CA LYS A 180 17.14 -1.37 -12.31
C LYS A 180 16.87 -0.72 -10.97
N ALA A 181 17.25 0.54 -10.77
CA ALA A 181 16.92 1.27 -9.54
C ALA A 181 15.41 1.34 -9.34
N ALA A 182 14.65 1.71 -10.37
CA ALA A 182 13.19 1.76 -10.30
C ALA A 182 12.55 0.37 -10.06
N TYR A 183 13.05 -0.69 -10.69
CA TYR A 183 12.60 -2.06 -10.42
C TYR A 183 12.91 -2.51 -8.99
N GLN A 184 13.99 -2.01 -8.38
CA GLN A 184 14.36 -2.32 -7.01
C GLN A 184 13.42 -1.62 -6.01
N ASP A 185 13.02 -0.39 -6.30
CA ASP A 185 12.00 0.33 -5.53
C ASP A 185 10.64 -0.34 -5.62
N LEU A 186 10.22 -0.70 -6.84
CA LEU A 186 8.98 -1.43 -7.09
C LEU A 186 8.97 -2.79 -6.39
N LEU A 187 10.09 -3.52 -6.41
CA LEU A 187 10.25 -4.79 -5.68
C LEU A 187 10.08 -4.59 -4.17
N SER A 188 10.71 -3.55 -3.62
CA SER A 188 10.64 -3.22 -2.20
C SER A 188 9.21 -2.84 -1.79
N GLN A 189 8.55 -1.99 -2.58
CA GLN A 189 7.16 -1.58 -2.35
C GLN A 189 6.20 -2.77 -2.41
N ALA A 190 6.29 -3.60 -3.46
CA ALA A 190 5.41 -4.75 -3.63
C ALA A 190 5.59 -5.79 -2.53
N SER A 191 6.84 -6.02 -2.10
CA SER A 191 7.15 -6.97 -1.01
C SER A 191 6.58 -6.47 0.32
N ASN A 192 6.78 -5.19 0.65
CA ASN A 192 6.23 -4.60 1.88
C ASN A 192 4.69 -4.66 1.91
N MET A 193 4.03 -4.37 0.80
CA MET A 193 2.56 -4.46 0.70
C MET A 193 2.08 -5.90 0.87
N LEU A 194 2.81 -6.86 0.30
CA LEU A 194 2.47 -8.27 0.41
C LEU A 194 2.59 -8.72 1.87
N ASP A 195 3.73 -8.48 2.50
CA ASP A 195 3.98 -8.84 3.90
C ASP A 195 2.95 -8.21 4.84
N TYR A 196 2.61 -6.93 4.62
CA TYR A 196 1.57 -6.25 5.39
C TYR A 196 0.20 -6.92 5.24
N SER A 197 -0.21 -7.23 4.00
CA SER A 197 -1.50 -7.86 3.73
C SER A 197 -1.60 -9.29 4.31
N GLU A 198 -0.49 -10.04 4.35
CA GLU A 198 -0.43 -11.39 4.92
C GLU A 198 -0.69 -11.42 6.43
N GLY A 199 -0.44 -10.31 7.13
CA GLY A 199 -0.80 -10.14 8.53
C GLY A 199 -2.31 -10.15 8.80
N PHE A 200 -3.13 -9.90 7.77
CA PHE A 200 -4.61 -9.88 7.86
C PHE A 200 -5.23 -11.11 7.22
N VAL A 201 -4.75 -11.48 6.02
CA VAL A 201 -5.27 -12.59 5.22
C VAL A 201 -4.11 -13.49 4.83
N PRO A 202 -3.98 -14.69 5.43
CA PRO A 202 -2.96 -15.64 5.03
C PRO A 202 -3.15 -16.09 3.58
N ARG A 203 -2.03 -16.23 2.85
CA ARG A 203 -2.04 -16.87 1.53
C ARG A 203 -2.41 -18.35 1.66
N SER A 204 -3.22 -18.82 0.71
CA SER A 204 -3.69 -20.21 0.59
C SER A 204 -3.01 -20.96 -0.53
#